data_AF-A0A3A0BI60-F1
#
_entry.id   AF-A0A3A0BI60-F1
#
_cell.length_a   1.000
_cell.length_b   1.000
_cell.length_c   1.000
_cell.angle_alpha   90.00
_cell.angle_beta   90.00
_cell.angle_gamma   90.00
#
_symmetry.space_group_name_H-M   'P 1'
#
loop_
_entity.id
_entity.type
_entity.pdbx_description
1 polymer ?
#
loop_
_entity_poly.entity_id
_entity_poly.type
_entity_poly.pdbx_seq_one_letter_code
_entity_poly.pdbx_strand_id
1 'polypeptide(L)'
;MKTYSDQLDKILTEYLVKKAPILPKSVKNFLVSVAPYFALLGAILGIPALLAVFGLGAVMNPFAFVAGARTGIFWLYWLTGGVQVVLSALAIKPLFARRAHGWRLMYYSQLLSVILLVRGLSLGSLVMTILSFYILYQVKASYGAKK
;
A
#
# COMPACT_ATOMS: atom_id res chain seq x y z
N MET A 1 23.54 8.38 -7.05
CA MET A 1 23.09 7.63 -5.85
C MET A 1 22.11 6.55 -6.30
N LYS A 2 22.42 5.27 -6.10
CA LYS A 2 21.39 4.22 -6.23
C LYS A 2 20.48 4.36 -5.01
N THR A 3 19.23 4.77 -5.22
CA THR A 3 18.27 4.90 -4.12
C THR A 3 17.96 3.49 -3.61
N TYR A 4 17.87 3.27 -2.29
CA TYR A 4 17.55 1.96 -1.70
C TYR A 4 16.26 1.36 -2.28
N SER A 5 15.33 2.21 -2.72
CA SER A 5 14.12 1.81 -3.44
C SER A 5 14.40 1.03 -4.73
N ASP A 6 15.46 1.40 -5.46
CA ASP A 6 15.79 0.80 -6.75
C ASP A 6 16.45 -0.57 -6.58
N GLN A 7 17.20 -0.74 -5.50
CA GLN A 7 17.74 -2.04 -5.10
C GLN A 7 16.61 -3.00 -4.69
N LEU A 8 15.66 -2.51 -3.87
CA LEU A 8 14.46 -3.26 -3.50
C LEU A 8 13.63 -3.63 -4.73
N ASP A 9 13.41 -2.68 -5.65
CA ASP A 9 12.66 -2.92 -6.88
C ASP A 9 13.31 -4.01 -7.74
N LYS A 10 14.64 -4.03 -7.80
CA LYS A 10 15.39 -5.07 -8.51
C LYS A 10 15.18 -6.46 -7.88
N ILE A 11 15.31 -6.55 -6.55
CA ILE A 11 15.12 -7.81 -5.81
C ILE A 11 13.69 -8.32 -6.00
N LEU A 12 12.70 -7.45 -5.77
CA LEU A 12 11.29 -7.82 -5.90
C LEU A 12 10.93 -8.22 -7.34
N THR A 13 11.49 -7.54 -8.35
CA THR A 13 11.31 -7.94 -9.75
C THR A 13 11.89 -9.33 -10.01
N GLU A 14 13.06 -9.65 -9.47
CA GLU A 14 13.68 -10.96 -9.64
C GLU A 14 12.82 -12.08 -9.04
N TYR A 15 12.33 -11.92 -7.81
CA TYR A 15 11.57 -12.97 -7.15
C TYR A 15 10.10 -13.03 -7.59
N LEU A 16 9.43 -11.89 -7.75
CA LEU A 16 7.99 -11.83 -7.97
C LEU A 16 7.56 -11.81 -9.44
N VAL A 17 8.50 -11.55 -10.36
CA VAL A 17 8.23 -11.56 -11.80
C VAL A 17 8.98 -12.68 -12.51
N LYS A 18 10.27 -12.90 -12.20
CA LYS A 18 11.08 -13.92 -12.92
C LYS A 18 10.95 -15.32 -12.33
N LYS A 19 10.91 -15.44 -10.99
CA LYS A 19 10.84 -16.74 -10.30
C LYS A 19 9.41 -17.19 -10.00
N ALA A 20 8.51 -16.24 -9.75
CA ALA A 20 7.10 -16.54 -9.49
C ALA A 20 6.33 -16.87 -10.79
N PRO A 21 5.23 -17.65 -10.71
CA PRO A 21 4.38 -17.94 -11.86
C PRO A 21 3.94 -16.66 -12.59
N ILE A 22 3.88 -16.71 -13.92
CA ILE A 22 3.44 -15.56 -14.72
C ILE A 22 1.93 -15.63 -14.90
N LEU A 23 1.22 -14.55 -14.52
CA LEU A 23 -0.22 -14.49 -14.73
C LEU A 23 -0.57 -14.38 -16.24
N PRO A 24 -1.63 -15.06 -16.71
CA PRO A 24 -2.13 -14.91 -18.08
C PRO A 24 -2.47 -13.44 -18.40
N LYS A 25 -2.37 -13.07 -19.68
CA LYS A 25 -2.66 -11.69 -20.13
C LYS A 25 -4.07 -11.22 -19.77
N SER A 26 -5.06 -12.12 -19.83
CA SER A 26 -6.45 -11.83 -19.45
C SER A 26 -6.57 -11.37 -17.99
N VAL A 27 -5.93 -12.11 -17.07
CA VAL A 27 -5.91 -11.80 -15.64
C VAL A 27 -5.19 -10.48 -15.39
N LYS A 28 -4.03 -10.25 -16.05
CA LYS A 28 -3.31 -8.97 -15.93
C LYS A 28 -4.16 -7.78 -16.38
N ASN A 29 -4.86 -7.92 -17.50
CA ASN A 29 -5.75 -6.87 -18.01
C ASN A 29 -6.90 -6.57 -17.05
N PHE A 30 -7.50 -7.61 -16.46
CA PHE A 30 -8.53 -7.47 -15.45
C PHE A 30 -8.00 -6.76 -14.18
N LEU A 31 -6.83 -7.17 -13.68
CA LEU A 31 -6.22 -6.52 -12.51
C LEU A 31 -5.91 -5.05 -12.78
N VAL A 32 -5.42 -4.71 -13.98
CA VAL A 32 -5.16 -3.33 -14.40
C VAL A 32 -6.46 -2.53 -14.50
N SER A 33 -7.57 -3.13 -14.94
CA SER A 33 -8.86 -2.44 -14.98
C SER A 33 -9.44 -2.23 -13.60
N VAL A 34 -9.24 -3.15 -12.65
CA VAL A 34 -9.81 -3.04 -11.28
C VAL A 34 -8.90 -2.23 -10.32
N ALA A 35 -7.60 -2.14 -10.58
CA ALA A 35 -6.65 -1.44 -9.70
C ALA A 35 -7.02 0.01 -9.34
N PRO A 36 -7.52 0.87 -10.26
CA PRO A 36 -7.97 2.21 -9.90
C PRO A 36 -9.15 2.20 -8.92
N TYR A 37 -10.04 1.20 -9.02
CA TYR A 37 -11.18 1.04 -8.13
C TYR A 37 -10.76 0.57 -6.74
N PHE A 38 -9.74 -0.29 -6.64
CA PHE A 38 -9.14 -0.62 -5.35
C PHE A 38 -8.47 0.58 -4.68
N ALA A 39 -7.78 1.43 -5.45
CA ALA A 39 -7.21 2.67 -4.93
C ALA A 39 -8.31 3.64 -4.46
N LEU A 40 -9.40 3.75 -5.23
CA LEU A 40 -10.57 4.54 -4.86
C LEU A 40 -11.23 4.00 -3.58
N LEU A 41 -11.43 2.68 -3.49
CA LEU A 41 -11.99 2.02 -2.32
C LEU A 41 -11.12 2.27 -1.09
N GLY A 42 -9.80 2.11 -1.22
CA GLY A 42 -8.85 2.40 -0.14
C GLY A 42 -8.91 3.85 0.33
N ALA A 43 -9.07 4.80 -0.59
CA ALA A 43 -9.25 6.21 -0.24
C ALA A 43 -10.61 6.46 0.46
N ILE A 44 -11.70 5.95 -0.10
CA ILE A 44 -13.06 6.14 0.43
C ILE A 44 -13.21 5.52 1.82
N LEU A 45 -12.71 4.30 2.05
CA LEU A 45 -12.77 3.64 3.35
C LEU A 45 -11.75 4.25 4.33
N GLY A 46 -10.61 4.68 3.81
CA GLY A 46 -9.54 5.27 4.60
C GLY A 46 -9.89 6.63 5.19
N ILE A 47 -10.65 7.47 4.48
CA ILE A 47 -11.00 8.82 4.96
C ILE A 47 -11.83 8.76 6.26
N PRO A 48 -12.97 8.05 6.34
CA PRO A 48 -13.72 7.91 7.58
C PRO A 48 -12.91 7.28 8.71
N ALA A 49 -12.09 6.27 8.39
CA ALA A 49 -11.22 5.64 9.37
C ALA A 49 -10.23 6.66 9.96
N LEU A 50 -9.60 7.49 9.12
CA LEU A 50 -8.73 8.57 9.56
C LEU A 50 -9.50 9.62 10.37
N LEU A 51 -10.69 10.02 9.94
CA LEU A 51 -11.50 11.01 10.68
C LEU A 51 -11.92 10.50 12.05
N ALA A 52 -12.34 9.23 12.16
CA ALA A 52 -12.66 8.60 13.45
C ALA A 52 -11.43 8.59 14.37
N VAL A 53 -10.26 8.32 13.79
CA VAL A 53 -8.99 8.30 14.49
C VAL A 53 -8.54 9.70 14.92
N PHE A 54 -8.63 10.72 14.05
CA PHE A 54 -8.25 12.10 14.38
C PHE A 54 -9.26 12.80 15.29
N GLY A 55 -10.55 12.47 15.20
CA GLY A 55 -11.59 13.00 16.07
C GLY A 55 -11.63 12.27 17.41
N LEU A 56 -12.19 11.05 17.42
CA LEU A 56 -12.38 10.26 18.64
C LEU A 56 -11.04 9.84 19.25
N GLY A 57 -10.08 9.44 18.42
CA GLY A 57 -8.78 9.01 18.90
C GLY A 57 -8.02 10.14 19.60
N ALA A 58 -8.08 11.39 19.13
CA ALA A 58 -7.44 12.52 19.80
C ALA A 58 -8.07 12.84 21.16
N VAL A 59 -9.40 12.75 21.27
CA VAL A 59 -10.13 12.98 22.53
C VAL A 59 -9.88 11.84 23.53
N MET A 60 -9.84 10.58 23.07
CA MET A 60 -9.65 9.43 23.95
C MET A 60 -8.18 9.18 24.34
N ASN A 61 -7.21 9.75 23.61
CA ASN A 61 -5.79 9.49 23.84
C ASN A 61 -5.30 9.84 25.26
N PRO A 62 -5.65 11.00 25.87
CA PRO A 62 -5.25 11.32 27.24
C PRO A 62 -5.80 10.33 28.25
N PHE A 63 -7.07 9.91 28.09
CA PHE A 63 -7.70 8.93 28.97
C PHE A 63 -7.05 7.56 28.85
N ALA A 64 -6.74 7.12 27.62
CA ALA A 64 -6.02 5.87 27.39
C ALA A 64 -4.61 5.89 28.00
N PHE A 65 -3.92 7.02 27.91
CA PHE A 65 -2.60 7.20 28.52
C PHE A 65 -2.66 7.12 30.05
N VAL A 66 -3.61 7.83 30.68
CA VAL A 66 -3.83 7.76 32.14
C VAL A 66 -4.25 6.36 32.58
N ALA A 67 -4.99 5.61 31.76
CA ALA A 67 -5.33 4.21 32.00
C ALA A 67 -4.17 3.21 31.76
N GLY A 68 -2.94 3.70 31.50
CA GLY A 68 -1.74 2.88 31.35
C GLY A 68 -1.50 2.32 29.94
N ALA A 69 -2.25 2.76 28.93
CA ALA A 69 -2.02 2.33 27.55
C ALA A 69 -0.73 2.97 26.98
N ARG A 70 0.05 2.18 26.22
CA ARG A 70 1.23 2.68 25.50
C ARG A 70 0.81 3.42 24.23
N THR A 71 0.48 4.70 24.36
CA THR A 71 -0.05 5.53 23.26
C THR A 71 1.01 6.09 22.32
N GLY A 72 2.31 5.98 22.62
CA GLY A 72 3.37 6.53 21.76
C GLY A 72 3.43 5.92 20.35
N ILE A 73 3.17 4.62 20.21
CA ILE A 73 3.19 3.92 18.92
C ILE A 73 1.95 4.26 18.07
N PHE A 74 0.87 4.72 18.71
CA PHE A 74 -0.39 5.11 18.08
C PHE A 74 -0.20 6.19 17.00
N TRP A 75 0.55 7.24 17.32
CA TRP A 75 0.84 8.35 16.42
C TRP A 75 1.58 7.91 15.16
N LEU A 76 2.49 6.94 15.27
CA LEU A 76 3.20 6.38 14.12
C LEU A 76 2.23 5.66 13.17
N TYR A 77 1.30 4.86 13.69
CA TYR A 77 0.29 4.16 12.89
C TYR A 77 -0.67 5.14 12.19
N TRP A 78 -0.96 6.26 12.85
CA TRP A 78 -1.83 7.28 12.29
C TRP A 78 -1.18 8.05 11.16
N LEU A 79 0.07 8.46 11.34
CA LEU A 79 0.83 9.14 10.31
C LEU A 79 0.99 8.24 9.08
N THR A 80 1.38 6.99 9.29
CA THR A 80 1.55 6.01 8.21
C THR A 80 0.23 5.69 7.50
N GLY A 81 -0.86 5.47 8.24
CA GLY A 81 -2.20 5.29 7.68
C GLY A 81 -2.68 6.52 6.91
N GLY A 82 -2.43 7.71 7.43
CA GLY A 82 -2.73 8.99 6.79
C GLY A 82 -2.03 9.12 5.44
N VAL A 83 -0.72 8.88 5.42
CA VAL A 83 0.08 8.87 4.19
C VAL A 83 -0.43 7.81 3.22
N GLN A 84 -0.82 6.62 3.70
CA GLN A 84 -1.33 5.55 2.84
C GLN A 84 -2.63 5.93 2.12
N VAL A 85 -3.55 6.63 2.80
CA VAL A 85 -4.79 7.16 2.19
C VAL A 85 -4.47 8.22 1.17
N VAL A 86 -3.55 9.13 1.47
CA VAL A 86 -3.10 10.18 0.52
C VAL A 86 -2.47 9.56 -0.72
N LEU A 87 -1.56 8.60 -0.55
CA LEU A 87 -0.95 7.88 -1.68
C LEU A 87 -2.01 7.16 -2.52
N SER A 88 -2.99 6.54 -1.86
CA SER A 88 -4.09 5.87 -2.55
C SER A 88 -4.92 6.85 -3.38
N ALA A 89 -5.30 7.99 -2.80
CA ALA A 89 -6.05 9.03 -3.49
C ALA A 89 -5.27 9.63 -4.68
N LEU A 90 -3.99 9.92 -4.49
CA LEU A 90 -3.11 10.45 -5.54
C LEU A 90 -2.88 9.45 -6.68
N ALA A 91 -2.91 8.16 -6.39
CA ALA A 91 -2.73 7.12 -7.38
C ALA A 91 -3.94 6.91 -8.29
N ILE A 92 -5.14 7.32 -7.89
CA ILE A 92 -6.39 7.08 -8.65
C ILE A 92 -6.27 7.59 -10.10
N LYS A 93 -6.02 8.90 -10.27
CA LYS A 93 -5.91 9.55 -11.59
C LYS A 93 -4.82 8.89 -12.48
N PRO A 94 -3.57 8.71 -12.03
CA PRO A 94 -2.54 8.10 -12.85
C PRO A 94 -2.76 6.60 -13.09
N LEU A 95 -3.43 5.86 -12.21
CA LEU A 95 -3.81 4.46 -12.44
C LEU A 95 -4.84 4.34 -13.57
N PHE A 96 -5.87 5.20 -13.57
CA PHE A 96 -6.82 5.28 -14.70
C PHE A 96 -6.11 5.61 -16.02
N ALA A 97 -5.14 6.52 -15.98
CA ALA A 97 -4.32 6.87 -17.14
C ALA A 97 -3.22 5.85 -17.47
N ARG A 98 -3.15 4.70 -16.77
CA ARG A 98 -2.14 3.64 -16.92
C ARG A 98 -0.70 4.16 -16.90
N ARG A 99 -0.41 5.16 -16.08
CA ARG A 99 0.92 5.76 -15.96
C ARG A 99 1.77 5.03 -14.91
N ALA A 100 3.06 4.90 -15.19
CA ALA A 100 4.04 4.31 -14.27
C ALA A 100 4.05 5.00 -12.90
N HIS A 101 3.71 6.29 -12.85
CA HIS A 101 3.60 7.04 -11.61
C HIS A 101 2.53 6.49 -10.66
N GLY A 102 1.38 6.04 -11.18
CA GLY A 102 0.32 5.46 -10.35
C GLY A 102 0.75 4.15 -9.71
N TRP A 103 1.47 3.32 -10.48
CA TRP A 103 2.07 2.09 -9.96
C TRP A 103 3.11 2.38 -8.86
N ARG A 104 3.95 3.41 -9.03
CA ARG A 104 4.94 3.81 -8.01
C ARG A 104 4.29 4.26 -6.71
N LEU A 105 3.19 5.01 -6.77
CA LEU A 105 2.47 5.43 -5.57
C LEU A 105 1.89 4.22 -4.81
N MET A 106 1.34 3.25 -5.53
CA MET A 106 0.89 1.97 -4.96
C MET A 106 2.04 1.16 -4.35
N TYR A 107 3.21 1.16 -4.99
CA TYR A 107 4.42 0.54 -4.45
C TYR A 107 4.84 1.15 -3.11
N TYR A 108 4.87 2.48 -2.99
CA TYR A 108 5.18 3.13 -1.71
C TYR A 108 4.11 2.90 -0.65
N SER A 109 2.83 2.89 -1.03
CA SER A 109 1.73 2.53 -0.15
C SER A 109 1.91 1.11 0.42
N GLN A 110 2.35 0.16 -0.40
CA GLN A 110 2.59 -1.21 0.03
C GLN A 110 3.82 -1.34 0.94
N LEU A 111 4.89 -0.58 0.67
CA LEU A 111 6.05 -0.53 1.56
C LEU A 111 5.69 0.00 2.96
N LEU A 112 4.83 1.02 3.03
CA LEU A 112 4.33 1.52 4.31
C LEU A 112 3.59 0.42 5.08
N SER A 113 2.79 -0.40 4.39
CA SER A 113 2.07 -1.52 5.02
C SER A 113 3.02 -2.53 5.66
N VAL A 114 4.20 -2.76 5.10
CA VAL A 114 5.24 -3.64 5.68
C VAL A 114 5.74 -3.10 7.01
N ILE A 115 5.95 -1.78 7.11
CA ILE A 115 6.40 -1.12 8.35
C ILE A 115 5.38 -1.35 9.48
N LEU A 116 4.09 -1.42 9.14
CA LEU A 116 3.02 -1.65 10.11
C LEU A 116 2.94 -3.09 10.62
N LEU A 117 3.56 -4.05 9.91
CA LEU A 117 3.59 -5.46 10.34
C LEU A 117 4.40 -5.69 11.62
N VAL A 118 5.27 -4.74 12.00
CA VAL A 118 6.13 -4.83 13.20
C VAL A 118 5.31 -5.03 14.49
N ARG A 119 4.04 -4.61 14.52
CA ARG A 119 3.15 -4.75 15.69
C ARG A 119 2.73 -6.19 16.00
N GLY A 120 2.70 -7.04 14.98
CA GLY A 120 1.98 -8.30 15.03
C GLY A 120 2.22 -9.06 13.75
N LEU A 121 3.43 -9.58 13.62
CA LEU A 121 3.81 -10.42 12.50
C LEU A 121 3.02 -11.73 12.61
N SER A 122 1.99 -11.87 11.78
CA SER A 122 1.28 -13.12 11.62
C SER A 122 1.66 -13.75 10.27
N LEU A 123 1.60 -15.08 10.20
CA LEU A 123 1.77 -15.79 8.93
C LEU A 123 0.76 -15.29 7.90
N GLY A 124 -0.49 -15.05 8.32
CA GLY A 124 -1.53 -14.50 7.46
C GLY A 124 -1.16 -13.12 6.88
N SER A 125 -0.74 -12.18 7.73
CA SER A 125 -0.37 -10.83 7.29
C SER A 125 0.86 -10.82 6.38
N LEU A 126 1.83 -11.70 6.64
CA LEU A 126 3.00 -11.88 5.78
C LEU A 126 2.60 -12.39 4.39
N VAL A 127 1.81 -13.47 4.34
CA VAL A 127 1.35 -14.06 3.07
C VAL A 127 0.54 -13.05 2.27
N MET A 128 -0.38 -12.33 2.89
CA MET A 128 -1.18 -11.29 2.23
C MET A 128 -0.32 -10.15 1.70
N THR A 129 0.73 -9.76 2.43
CA THR A 129 1.66 -8.71 2.00
C THR A 129 2.48 -9.15 0.80
N ILE A 130 3.02 -10.36 0.82
CA ILE A 130 3.79 -10.94 -0.30
C ILE A 130 2.88 -11.10 -1.53
N LEU A 131 1.66 -11.60 -1.35
CA LEU A 131 0.68 -11.74 -2.43
C LEU A 131 0.32 -10.39 -3.06
N SER A 132 0.13 -9.37 -2.23
CA SER A 132 -0.16 -8.02 -2.69
C SER A 132 1.00 -7.43 -3.50
N PHE A 133 2.25 -7.63 -3.06
CA PHE A 133 3.43 -7.28 -3.86
C PHE A 133 3.48 -8.08 -5.16
N TYR A 134 3.21 -9.38 -5.13
CA TYR A 134 3.20 -10.21 -6.33
C TYR A 134 2.21 -9.68 -7.37
N ILE A 135 0.96 -9.42 -6.98
CA ILE A 135 -0.07 -8.86 -7.87
C ILE A 135 0.41 -7.51 -8.44
N LEU A 136 0.92 -6.63 -7.59
CA LEU A 136 1.41 -5.31 -7.99
C LEU A 136 2.55 -5.42 -9.02
N TYR A 137 3.51 -6.30 -8.80
CA TYR A 137 4.65 -6.49 -9.71
C TYR A 137 4.25 -7.18 -11.02
N GLN A 138 3.27 -8.08 -11.00
CA GLN A 138 2.76 -8.74 -12.20
C GLN A 138 2.09 -7.76 -13.18
N VAL A 139 1.46 -6.70 -12.67
CA VAL A 139 0.84 -5.65 -13.49
C VAL A 139 1.77 -4.48 -13.83
N LYS A 140 2.97 -4.41 -13.24
CA LYS A 140 3.96 -3.32 -13.47
C LYS A 140 4.21 -3.06 -14.95
N ALA A 141 4.34 -4.11 -15.75
CA ALA A 141 4.58 -4.02 -17.19
C ALA A 141 3.47 -3.24 -17.93
N SER A 142 2.23 -3.32 -17.47
CA SER A 142 1.08 -2.65 -18.08
C SER A 142 1.02 -1.14 -17.80
N TYR A 143 1.76 -0.65 -16.79
CA TYR A 143 1.85 0.77 -16.45
C TYR A 143 3.14 1.43 -16.96
N GLY A 144 4.15 0.64 -17.36
CA GLY A 144 5.44 1.12 -17.85
C GLY A 144 5.59 1.17 -19.37
N ALA A 145 4.70 0.54 -20.12
CA ALA A 145 4.72 0.57 -21.57
C ALA A 145 4.11 1.88 -22.09
N LYS A 146 4.96 2.84 -22.49
CA LYS A 146 4.57 4.04 -23.22
C LYS A 146 3.64 3.67 -24.40
N LYS A 147 2.48 4.32 -24.47
CA LYS A 147 2.07 4.99 -25.70
C LYS A 147 2.50 6.45 -25.58
#